data_AF-A0A699YH31-F1
#
_entry.id   AF-A0A699YH31-F1
#
_cell.length_a   1.000
_cell.length_b   1.000
_cell.length_c   1.000
_cell.angle_alpha   90.00
_cell.angle_beta   90.00
_cell.angle_gamma   90.00
#
_symmetry.space_group_name_H-M   'P 1'
#
loop_
_entity.id
_entity.type
_entity.pdbx_description
1 polymer ?
#
loop_
_entity_poly.entity_id
_entity_poly.type
_entity_poly.pdbx_seq_one_letter_code
_entity_poly.pdbx_strand_id
1 'polypeptide(L)'
;MTLIASMLMERRIILVSQARDTVTAAVQAAAALLYPFKWHHIFLPMLPRSFKEYLAAPMPFLIGMPAQMLPLINGIPIDEVTLIDLDMGKCNPAPGSSRDDASLLPYRDQLEAALQAVHKNIRSPTEYETSPMIAGIMQQFFLKLFGRYHQFVL
;
A
#
# COMPACT_ATOMS: atom_id res chain seq x y z
N MET A 1 -4.71 -5.13 5.16
CA MET A 1 -4.69 -3.91 6.00
C MET A 1 -3.33 -3.22 6.04
N THR A 2 -2.22 -3.94 6.22
CA THR A 2 -0.86 -3.37 6.34
C THR A 2 -0.49 -2.38 5.23
N LEU A 3 -0.78 -2.67 3.95
CA LEU A 3 -0.51 -1.74 2.85
C LEU A 3 -1.15 -0.35 3.06
N ILE A 4 -2.46 -0.32 3.31
CA ILE A 4 -3.22 0.93 3.49
C ILE A 4 -2.66 1.71 4.69
N ALA A 5 -2.41 1.03 5.81
CA ALA A 5 -1.87 1.67 7.00
C ALA A 5 -0.46 2.23 6.76
N SER A 6 0.43 1.47 6.13
CA SER A 6 1.77 1.93 5.77
C SER A 6 1.75 3.11 4.79
N MET A 7 0.77 3.16 3.87
CA MET A 7 0.63 4.33 2.98
C MET A 7 0.17 5.57 3.73
N LEU A 8 -0.76 5.44 4.68
CA LEU A 8 -1.26 6.59 5.47
C LEU A 8 -0.22 7.12 6.47
N MET A 9 0.69 6.26 6.91
CA MET A 9 1.83 6.64 7.76
C MET A 9 3.08 7.02 6.96
N GLU A 10 2.95 7.18 5.64
CA GLU A 10 4.05 7.56 4.74
C GLU A 10 5.31 6.68 4.95
N ARG A 11 5.14 5.35 5.04
CA ARG A 11 6.26 4.43 5.19
C ARG A 11 6.99 4.19 3.86
N ARG A 12 8.17 3.60 3.95
CA ARG A 12 8.93 3.08 2.81
C ARG A 12 8.38 1.70 2.44
N ILE A 13 7.72 1.58 1.30
CA ILE A 13 6.94 0.39 0.89
C ILE A 13 7.53 -0.21 -0.37
N ILE A 14 7.74 -1.53 -0.36
CA ILE A 14 8.14 -2.32 -1.54
C ILE A 14 7.08 -3.41 -1.80
N LEU A 15 6.45 -3.36 -2.97
CA LEU A 15 5.58 -4.43 -3.46
C LEU A 15 6.37 -5.37 -4.36
N VAL A 16 6.29 -6.67 -4.11
CA VAL A 16 7.07 -7.69 -4.80
C VAL A 16 6.18 -8.77 -5.39
N SER A 17 6.45 -9.18 -6.63
CA SER A 17 5.88 -10.36 -7.26
C SER A 17 6.78 -10.84 -8.41
N GLN A 18 6.63 -12.10 -8.81
CA GLN A 18 7.24 -12.67 -10.00
C GLN A 18 6.64 -12.08 -11.28
N ALA A 19 5.36 -11.72 -11.28
CA ALA A 19 4.66 -11.14 -12.42
C ALA A 19 4.77 -9.60 -12.39
N ARG A 20 5.47 -9.03 -13.37
CA ARG A 20 5.70 -7.57 -13.47
C ARG A 20 4.41 -6.77 -13.60
N ASP A 21 3.44 -7.30 -14.33
CA ASP A 21 2.14 -6.66 -14.55
C ASP A 21 1.38 -6.58 -13.22
N THR A 22 1.41 -7.65 -12.43
CA THR A 22 0.83 -7.68 -11.07
C THR A 22 1.46 -6.64 -10.16
N VAL A 23 2.80 -6.53 -10.14
CA VAL A 23 3.48 -5.50 -9.32
C VAL A 23 3.06 -4.10 -9.76
N THR A 24 3.14 -3.81 -11.06
CA THR A 24 2.86 -2.47 -11.59
C THR A 24 1.40 -2.10 -11.32
N ALA A 25 0.47 -3.01 -11.59
CA ALA A 25 -0.95 -2.82 -11.32
C ALA A 25 -1.23 -2.62 -9.82
N ALA A 26 -0.60 -3.41 -8.95
CA ALA A 26 -0.77 -3.29 -7.50
C ALA A 26 -0.23 -1.94 -6.98
N VAL A 27 0.92 -1.47 -7.46
CA VAL A 27 1.48 -0.17 -7.05
C VAL A 27 0.57 0.98 -7.52
N GLN A 28 0.08 0.92 -8.75
CA GLN A 28 -0.86 1.92 -9.28
C GLN A 28 -2.20 1.91 -8.52
N ALA A 29 -2.74 0.71 -8.25
CA ALA A 29 -3.96 0.55 -7.48
C ALA A 29 -3.78 1.09 -6.05
N ALA A 30 -2.65 0.78 -5.39
CA ALA A 30 -2.34 1.30 -4.07
C ALA A 30 -2.36 2.84 -4.04
N ALA A 31 -1.70 3.49 -5.00
CA ALA A 31 -1.74 4.95 -5.14
C ALA A 31 -3.15 5.49 -5.40
N ALA A 32 -3.96 4.81 -6.23
CA ALA A 32 -5.34 5.19 -6.50
C ALA A 32 -6.26 5.04 -5.27
N LEU A 33 -5.99 4.07 -4.39
CA LEU A 33 -6.74 3.90 -3.14
C LEU A 33 -6.58 5.07 -2.16
N LEU A 34 -5.60 5.94 -2.34
CA LEU A 34 -5.43 7.14 -1.51
C LEU A 34 -6.41 8.26 -1.81
N TYR A 35 -7.16 8.19 -2.92
CA TYR A 35 -8.11 9.24 -3.29
C TYR A 35 -9.05 9.60 -2.11
N PRO A 36 -9.22 10.90 -1.77
CA PRO A 36 -8.86 12.09 -2.56
C PRO A 36 -7.40 12.56 -2.42
N PHE A 37 -6.62 11.94 -1.53
CA PHE A 37 -5.21 12.23 -1.37
C PHE A 37 -4.38 11.59 -2.48
N LYS A 38 -3.15 12.06 -2.61
CA LYS A 38 -2.15 11.54 -3.55
C LYS A 38 -0.89 11.17 -2.79
N TRP A 39 -0.18 10.18 -3.30
CA TRP A 39 1.18 9.93 -2.84
C TRP A 39 2.10 11.03 -3.37
N HIS A 40 2.85 11.70 -2.50
CA HIS A 40 3.70 12.84 -2.89
C HIS A 40 5.20 12.53 -2.91
N HIS A 41 5.61 11.35 -2.43
CA HIS A 41 7.01 10.94 -2.39
C HIS A 41 7.41 10.10 -3.61
N ILE A 42 8.59 9.47 -3.56
CA ILE A 42 9.08 8.62 -4.64
C ILE A 42 8.05 7.56 -4.97
N PHE A 43 7.70 7.49 -6.24
CA PHE A 43 6.74 6.54 -6.79
C PHE A 43 7.36 5.87 -8.02
N LEU A 44 7.72 4.59 -7.87
CA LEU A 44 8.32 3.80 -8.94
C LEU A 44 7.49 2.51 -9.11
N PRO A 45 6.50 2.47 -10.02
CA PRO A 45 5.66 1.29 -10.25
C PRO A 45 6.45 0.02 -10.57
N MET A 46 7.62 0.18 -11.19
CA MET A 46 8.59 -0.88 -11.40
C MET A 46 10.00 -0.31 -11.26
N LEU A 47 10.82 -0.88 -10.39
CA LEU A 47 12.20 -0.47 -10.14
C LEU A 47 13.14 -0.94 -11.27
N PRO A 48 13.78 -0.02 -12.01
CA PRO A 48 14.88 -0.38 -12.91
C PRO A 48 16.12 -0.77 -12.10
N ARG A 49 16.93 -1.72 -12.60
CA ARG A 49 18.16 -2.16 -11.92
C ARG A 49 19.15 -1.02 -11.64
N SER A 50 19.23 -0.05 -12.56
CA SER A 50 20.10 1.12 -12.42
C SER A 50 19.70 2.04 -11.26
N PHE A 51 18.48 1.93 -10.75
CA PHE A 51 17.93 2.81 -9.71
C PHE A 51 17.92 2.15 -8.32
N LYS A 52 18.75 1.10 -8.11
CA LYS A 52 18.86 0.41 -6.81
C LYS A 52 19.22 1.35 -5.64
N GLU A 53 19.91 2.45 -5.93
CA GLU A 53 20.35 3.44 -4.93
C GLU A 53 19.15 4.12 -4.24
N TYR A 54 18.01 4.22 -4.93
CA TYR A 54 16.78 4.77 -4.34
C TYR A 54 16.22 3.91 -3.21
N LEU A 55 16.60 2.64 -3.10
CA LEU A 55 16.20 1.79 -1.97
C LEU A 55 16.83 2.23 -0.65
N ALA A 56 17.96 2.95 -0.70
CA ALA A 56 18.63 3.52 0.47
C ALA A 56 18.12 4.93 0.83
N ALA A 57 17.10 5.43 0.12
CA ALA A 57 16.52 6.73 0.39
C ALA A 57 15.95 6.81 1.82
N PRO A 58 16.26 7.87 2.59
CA PRO A 58 15.70 8.07 3.92
C PRO A 58 14.24 8.56 3.87
N MET A 59 13.82 9.17 2.75
CA MET A 59 12.44 9.62 2.54
C MET A 59 11.49 8.45 2.24
N PRO A 60 10.18 8.61 2.50
CA PRO A 60 9.18 7.63 2.10
C PRO A 60 9.22 7.33 0.60
N PHE A 61 8.85 6.11 0.24
CA PHE A 61 8.75 5.70 -1.15
C PHE A 61 7.73 4.58 -1.32
N LEU A 62 7.16 4.50 -2.51
CA LEU A 62 6.33 3.39 -2.95
C LEU A 62 6.95 2.81 -4.22
N ILE A 63 7.52 1.61 -4.10
CA ILE A 63 8.30 0.98 -5.16
C ILE A 63 7.73 -0.41 -5.46
N GLY A 64 7.56 -0.71 -6.74
CA GLY A 64 7.34 -2.07 -7.22
C GLY A 64 8.66 -2.73 -7.61
N MET A 65 8.89 -3.96 -7.18
CA MET A 65 10.11 -4.70 -7.46
C MET A 65 9.80 -6.11 -7.98
N PRO A 66 10.41 -6.57 -9.09
CA PRO A 66 10.33 -7.97 -9.49
C PRO A 66 11.01 -8.87 -8.44
N ALA A 67 10.45 -10.04 -8.15
CA ALA A 67 11.02 -10.99 -7.18
C ALA A 67 12.50 -11.33 -7.44
N GLN A 68 12.93 -11.34 -8.71
CA GLN A 68 14.33 -11.55 -9.13
C GLN A 68 15.32 -10.52 -8.58
N MET A 69 14.83 -9.34 -8.19
CA MET A 69 15.62 -8.22 -7.65
C MET A 69 15.61 -8.17 -6.12
N LEU A 70 14.84 -9.02 -5.44
CA LEU A 70 14.84 -9.12 -3.97
C LEU A 70 16.25 -9.24 -3.35
N PRO A 71 17.20 -10.00 -3.92
CA PRO A 71 18.54 -10.11 -3.33
C PRO A 71 19.29 -8.77 -3.24
N LEU A 72 18.90 -7.75 -4.02
CA LEU A 72 19.50 -6.42 -3.95
C LEU A 72 19.19 -5.70 -2.63
N ILE A 73 18.13 -6.09 -1.92
CA ILE A 73 17.72 -5.55 -0.62
C ILE A 73 18.68 -6.01 0.48
N ASN A 74 19.19 -7.24 0.40
CA ASN A 74 19.99 -7.86 1.46
C ASN A 74 21.32 -7.14 1.76
N GLY A 75 21.81 -6.29 0.84
CA GLY A 75 23.04 -5.51 0.99
C GLY A 75 22.82 -4.04 1.36
N ILE A 76 21.57 -3.62 1.54
CA ILE A 76 21.22 -2.23 1.86
C ILE A 76 20.71 -2.22 3.31
N PRO A 77 21.20 -1.33 4.19
CA PRO A 77 20.67 -1.16 5.54
C PRO A 77 19.29 -0.50 5.46
N ILE A 78 18.30 -1.30 5.07
CA ILE A 78 16.92 -0.88 4.91
C ILE A 78 16.22 -1.13 6.25
N ASP A 79 16.61 -0.36 7.25
CA ASP A 79 15.81 -0.29 8.46
C ASP A 79 14.45 0.27 8.09
N GLU A 80 13.36 -0.37 8.51
CA GLU A 80 11.98 0.16 8.41
C GLU A 80 11.36 0.28 7.01
N VAL A 81 11.61 -0.72 6.15
CA VAL A 81 10.76 -0.94 4.97
C VAL A 81 9.67 -1.96 5.23
N THR A 82 8.47 -1.62 4.76
CA THR A 82 7.35 -2.55 4.62
C THR A 82 7.47 -3.27 3.28
N LEU A 83 7.90 -4.53 3.31
CA LEU A 83 7.97 -5.40 2.14
C LEU A 83 6.72 -6.28 2.06
N ILE A 84 6.02 -6.25 0.93
CA ILE A 84 4.80 -7.02 0.70
C ILE A 84 4.99 -7.89 -0.53
N ASP A 85 5.00 -9.20 -0.31
CA ASP A 85 5.02 -10.22 -1.35
C ASP A 85 3.57 -10.53 -1.77
N LEU A 86 3.22 -10.16 -2.99
CA LEU A 86 1.87 -10.33 -3.55
C LEU A 86 1.61 -11.78 -3.99
N ASP A 87 2.65 -12.58 -4.23
CA ASP A 87 2.49 -13.98 -4.67
C ASP A 87 2.21 -14.88 -3.47
N MET A 88 2.93 -14.66 -2.37
CA MET A 88 2.76 -15.43 -1.12
C MET A 88 1.78 -14.79 -0.14
N GLY A 89 1.32 -13.56 -0.38
CA GLY A 89 0.50 -12.80 0.56
C GLY A 89 1.21 -12.51 1.89
N LYS A 90 2.55 -12.47 1.89
CA LYS A 90 3.37 -12.24 3.08
C LYS A 90 3.77 -10.78 3.16
N CYS A 91 3.74 -10.22 4.35
CA CYS A 91 4.30 -8.90 4.62
C CYS A 91 5.34 -8.95 5.72
N ASN A 92 6.34 -8.09 5.60
CA ASN A 92 7.35 -7.81 6.61
C ASN A 92 7.38 -6.28 6.80
N PRO A 93 7.02 -5.75 7.97
CA PRO A 93 6.67 -6.45 9.21
C PRO A 93 5.39 -7.30 9.09
N ALA A 94 5.35 -8.41 9.84
CA ALA A 94 4.19 -9.29 9.86
C ALA A 94 2.97 -8.59 10.49
N PRO A 95 1.73 -8.93 10.08
CA PRO A 95 0.52 -8.32 10.65
C PRO A 95 0.45 -8.57 12.16
N GLY A 96 0.12 -7.54 12.93
CA GLY A 96 0.05 -7.61 14.40
C GLY A 96 1.41 -7.58 15.13
N SER A 97 2.52 -7.47 14.40
CA SER A 97 3.82 -7.18 15.05
C SER A 97 3.87 -5.75 15.60
N SER A 98 4.83 -5.46 16.47
CA SER A 98 5.01 -4.10 17.05
C SER A 98 5.27 -3.00 16.02
N ARG A 99 5.63 -3.37 14.78
CA ARG A 99 5.89 -2.46 13.66
C ARG A 99 4.73 -2.41 12.65
N ASP A 100 3.64 -3.13 12.90
CA ASP A 100 2.45 -3.08 12.06
C ASP A 100 1.63 -1.83 12.39
N ASP A 101 1.75 -0.82 11.51
CA ASP A 101 1.00 0.42 11.60
C ASP A 101 -0.53 0.22 11.52
N ALA A 102 -1.01 -0.95 11.06
CA ALA A 102 -2.44 -1.22 10.99
C ALA A 102 -3.16 -1.13 12.34
N SER A 103 -2.43 -1.37 13.44
CA SER A 103 -2.95 -1.20 14.81
C SER A 103 -3.24 0.26 15.18
N LEU A 104 -2.55 1.21 14.55
CA LEU A 104 -2.69 2.65 14.81
C LEU A 104 -3.88 3.26 14.05
N LEU A 105 -4.44 2.53 13.08
CA LEU A 105 -5.46 3.06 12.19
C LEU A 105 -6.83 3.15 12.89
N PRO A 106 -7.41 4.35 13.05
CA PRO A 106 -8.77 4.48 13.55
C PRO A 106 -9.75 3.86 12.54
N TYR A 107 -10.88 3.33 13.03
CA TYR A 107 -11.90 2.67 12.19
C TYR A 107 -11.39 1.45 11.39
N ARG A 108 -10.24 0.88 11.75
CA ARG A 108 -9.64 -0.30 11.10
C ARG A 108 -10.64 -1.43 10.93
N ASP A 109 -11.32 -1.85 12.01
CA ASP A 109 -12.21 -3.02 11.96
C ASP A 109 -13.39 -2.82 11.00
N GLN A 110 -13.91 -1.59 10.92
CA GLN A 110 -14.98 -1.26 9.97
C GLN A 110 -14.48 -1.31 8.53
N LEU A 111 -13.29 -0.76 8.26
CA LEU A 111 -12.68 -0.77 6.94
C LEU A 111 -12.34 -2.22 6.52
N GLU A 112 -11.76 -3.00 7.43
CA GLU A 112 -11.42 -4.40 7.22
C GLU A 112 -12.68 -5.24 6.91
N ALA A 113 -13.74 -5.08 7.69
CA ALA A 113 -15.02 -5.76 7.44
C ALA A 113 -15.63 -5.37 6.07
N ALA A 114 -15.59 -4.09 5.71
CA ALA A 114 -16.12 -3.60 4.43
C ALA A 114 -15.32 -4.16 3.24
N LEU A 115 -13.98 -4.14 3.31
CA LEU A 115 -13.12 -4.70 2.27
C LEU A 115 -13.27 -6.23 2.16
N GLN A 116 -13.41 -6.94 3.29
CA GLN A 116 -13.67 -8.39 3.29
C GLN A 116 -15.04 -8.73 2.66
N ALA A 117 -16.06 -7.92 2.91
CA ALA A 117 -17.37 -8.10 2.30
C ALA A 117 -17.31 -7.96 0.78
N VAL A 118 -16.56 -6.97 0.27
CA VAL A 118 -16.32 -6.84 -1.18
C VAL A 118 -15.53 -8.03 -1.70
N HIS A 119 -14.43 -8.40 -1.04
CA HIS A 119 -13.59 -9.51 -1.48
C HIS A 119 -14.36 -10.83 -1.67
N LYS A 120 -15.33 -11.13 -0.80
CA LYS A 120 -16.20 -12.31 -0.92
C LYS A 120 -17.14 -12.26 -2.13
N ASN A 121 -17.45 -11.07 -2.63
CA ASN A 121 -18.36 -10.86 -3.74
C ASN A 121 -17.65 -10.73 -5.11
N ILE A 122 -16.31 -10.62 -5.12
CA ILE A 122 -15.52 -10.52 -6.34
C ILE A 122 -15.58 -11.83 -7.10
N ARG A 123 -16.09 -11.80 -8.34
CA ARG A 123 -16.07 -12.96 -9.24
C ARG A 123 -14.80 -12.99 -10.07
N SER A 124 -14.26 -11.83 -10.41
CA SER A 124 -12.99 -11.68 -11.14
C SER A 124 -12.17 -10.48 -10.66
N PRO A 125 -10.83 -10.59 -10.55
CA PRO A 125 -9.95 -9.47 -10.18
C PRO A 125 -10.03 -8.24 -11.12
N THR A 126 -10.50 -8.43 -12.36
CA THR A 126 -10.64 -7.36 -13.37
C THR A 126 -12.09 -6.92 -13.56
N GLU A 127 -12.99 -7.30 -12.66
CA GLU A 127 -14.40 -6.94 -12.75
C GLU A 127 -14.57 -5.43 -12.55
N TYR A 128 -15.12 -4.77 -13.58
CA TYR A 128 -15.26 -3.31 -13.62
C TYR A 128 -16.05 -2.76 -12.42
N GLU A 129 -17.06 -3.48 -11.95
CA GLU A 129 -17.94 -3.08 -10.84
C GLU A 129 -17.24 -3.09 -9.47
N THR A 130 -16.16 -3.84 -9.30
CA THR A 130 -15.43 -3.94 -8.03
C THR A 130 -14.68 -2.65 -7.71
N SER A 131 -14.12 -2.01 -8.75
CA SER A 131 -13.32 -0.78 -8.60
C SER A 131 -14.07 0.39 -7.94
N PRO A 132 -15.29 0.78 -8.40
CA PRO A 132 -16.05 1.86 -7.75
C PRO A 132 -16.52 1.49 -6.33
N MET A 133 -16.76 0.20 -6.03
CA MET A 133 -17.12 -0.21 -4.67
C MET A 133 -15.96 0.00 -3.69
N ILE A 134 -14.76 -0.45 -4.05
CA ILE A 134 -13.56 -0.25 -3.22
C ILE A 134 -13.26 1.25 -3.08
N ALA A 135 -13.36 2.01 -4.17
CA ALA A 135 -13.18 3.46 -4.13
C ALA A 135 -14.17 4.15 -3.19
N GLY A 136 -15.45 3.76 -3.22
CA GLY A 136 -16.48 4.29 -2.32
C GLY A 136 -16.19 3.98 -0.85
N ILE A 137 -15.73 2.76 -0.53
CA ILE A 137 -15.33 2.39 0.83
C ILE A 137 -14.16 3.25 1.31
N MET A 138 -13.12 3.41 0.48
CA MET A 138 -11.96 4.23 0.81
C MET A 138 -12.34 5.70 0.99
N GLN A 139 -13.19 6.26 0.12
CA GLN A 139 -13.70 7.62 0.25
C GLN A 139 -14.47 7.83 1.56
N GLN A 140 -15.38 6.91 1.92
CA GLN A 140 -16.10 6.98 3.19
C GLN A 140 -15.15 6.89 4.39
N PHE A 141 -14.12 6.04 4.30
CA PHE A 141 -13.08 5.96 5.32
C PHE A 141 -12.34 7.29 5.48
N PHE A 142 -11.91 7.91 4.39
CA PHE A 142 -11.25 9.23 4.43
C PHE A 142 -12.16 10.34 4.93
N LEU A 143 -13.44 10.34 4.56
CA LEU A 143 -14.41 11.30 5.09
C LEU A 143 -14.61 11.14 6.59
N LYS A 144 -14.60 9.92 7.12
CA LYS A 144 -14.63 9.70 8.57
C LYS A 144 -13.36 10.19 9.25
N LEU A 145 -12.20 9.94 8.64
CA LEU A 145 -10.90 10.27 9.21
C LEU A 145 -10.62 11.77 9.20
N PHE A 146 -10.85 12.42 8.06
CA PHE A 146 -10.46 13.81 7.82
C PHE A 146 -11.63 14.75 7.57
N GLY A 147 -12.88 14.29 7.46
CA GLY A 147 -14.00 15.14 7.05
C GLY A 147 -14.29 16.34 7.97
N ARG A 148 -13.82 16.30 9.22
CA ARG A 148 -13.91 17.40 10.18
C ARG A 148 -12.78 18.44 10.06
N TYR A 149 -11.85 18.30 9.11
CA TYR A 149 -10.72 19.22 8.97
C TYR A 149 -11.14 20.70 8.88
N HIS A 150 -12.28 20.98 8.23
CA HIS A 150 -12.83 22.33 8.07
C HIS A 150 -13.11 23.05 9.41
N GLN A 151 -13.27 22.31 10.51
CA GLN A 151 -13.45 22.86 11.85
C GLN A 151 -12.17 23.46 12.45
N PHE A 152 -11.01 23.17 11.85
CA PHE A 152 -9.70 23.58 12.34
C PHE A 152 -8.97 24.56 11.42
N VAL A 153 -9.57 24.93 10.29
CA VAL A 153 -8.95 25.75 9.23
C VAL A 153 -9.60 27.14 9.11
N LEU A 154 -10.47 27.51 10.07
CA LEU A 154 -11.12 28.82 10.18
C LEU A 154 -10.90 29.43 11.57
#